data_AF-A0A1G2EMK0-F1
#
_entry.id   AF-A0A1G2EMK0-F1
#
_cell.length_a   1.000
_cell.length_b   1.000
_cell.length_c   1.000
_cell.angle_alpha   90.00
_cell.angle_beta   90.00
_cell.angle_gamma   90.00
#
_symmetry.space_group_name_H-M   'P 1'
#
loop_
_entity.id
_entity.type
_entity.pdbx_description
1 polymer ?
#
loop_
_entity_poly.entity_id
_entity_poly.type
_entity_poly.pdbx_seq_one_letter_code
_entity_poly.pdbx_strand_id
1 'polypeptide(L)'
;MPKITLVTIIILVVLIILGTFMYLKMTKKNQEPKNMEQDINYLQVLQSIAEKIADLKVDYPQLAEFSPIANMNAESLVINYGYHTHQAEYHGGWASGVPSPDDDGIWFYIDFHDPDSQAQIHTQPENIAKCLGKKRVQFLILEGEKAKSLSSKINTILLDHGIETCDD
;
A
#
# COMPACT_ATOMS: atom_id res chain seq x y z
N MET A 1 -27.14 -66.91 -20.55
CA MET A 1 -26.14 -65.86 -20.31
C MET A 1 -26.31 -64.78 -21.38
N PRO A 2 -26.66 -63.53 -21.04
CA PRO A 2 -26.86 -62.50 -22.05
C PRO A 2 -25.50 -62.08 -22.64
N LYS A 3 -25.38 -62.12 -23.98
CA LYS A 3 -24.23 -61.60 -24.70
C LYS A 3 -24.36 -60.09 -24.78
N ILE A 4 -23.57 -59.37 -23.98
CA ILE A 4 -23.39 -57.93 -24.16
C ILE A 4 -22.68 -57.74 -25.49
N THR A 5 -23.34 -57.10 -26.46
CA THR A 5 -22.78 -56.85 -27.78
C THR A 5 -21.84 -55.65 -27.72
N LEU A 6 -20.82 -55.64 -28.58
CA LEU A 6 -19.82 -54.58 -28.69
C LEU A 6 -20.45 -53.18 -28.80
N VAL A 7 -21.62 -53.09 -29.45
CA VAL A 7 -22.41 -51.87 -29.61
C VAL A 7 -22.86 -51.29 -28.27
N THR A 8 -23.26 -52.14 -27.31
CA THR A 8 -23.68 -51.69 -25.98
C THR A 8 -22.52 -51.10 -25.17
N ILE A 9 -21.32 -51.64 -25.33
CA ILE A 9 -20.11 -51.14 -24.66
C ILE A 9 -19.73 -49.76 -25.21
N ILE A 10 -19.78 -49.59 -26.54
CA ILE A 10 -19.44 -48.32 -27.19
C ILE A 10 -20.40 -47.21 -26.75
N ILE A 11 -21.71 -47.49 -26.69
CA ILE A 11 -22.71 -46.51 -26.23
C ILE A 11 -22.45 -46.09 -24.78
N LEU A 12 -22.10 -47.04 -23.91
CA LEU A 12 -21.82 -46.74 -22.50
C LEU A 12 -20.60 -45.84 -22.34
N VAL A 13 -19.52 -46.09 -23.11
CA VAL A 13 -18.30 -45.29 -23.08
C VAL A 13 -18.56 -43.87 -23.57
N VAL A 14 -19.32 -43.71 -24.66
CA VAL A 14 -19.68 -42.38 -25.19
C VAL A 14 -20.50 -41.57 -24.18
N LEU A 15 -21.44 -42.21 -23.47
CA LEU A 15 -22.24 -41.54 -22.44
C LEU A 15 -21.40 -41.10 -21.24
N ILE A 16 -20.40 -41.89 -20.82
CA ILE A 16 -19.47 -41.52 -19.74
C ILE A 16 -18.58 -40.34 -20.17
N ILE A 17 -18.07 -40.33 -21.40
CA ILE A 17 -17.24 -39.23 -21.91
C ILE A 17 -18.05 -37.95 -22.04
N LEU A 18 -19.30 -38.02 -22.54
CA LEU A 18 -20.17 -36.85 -22.63
C LEU A 18 -20.58 -36.32 -21.25
N GLY A 19 -20.88 -37.22 -20.30
CA GLY A 19 -21.20 -36.86 -18.92
C GLY A 19 -20.04 -36.16 -18.21
N THR A 20 -18.81 -36.69 -18.34
CA THR A 20 -17.60 -36.09 -17.76
C THR A 20 -17.26 -34.74 -18.41
N PHE A 21 -17.41 -34.62 -19.74
CA PHE A 21 -17.19 -33.36 -20.44
C PHE A 21 -18.21 -32.28 -20.06
N MET A 22 -19.49 -32.63 -19.92
CA MET A 22 -20.51 -31.70 -19.42
C MET A 22 -20.27 -31.30 -17.97
N TYR A 23 -19.89 -32.24 -17.10
CA TYR A 23 -19.56 -31.96 -15.70
C TYR A 23 -18.37 -30.98 -15.59
N LEU A 24 -17.31 -31.18 -16.38
CA LEU A 24 -16.16 -30.26 -16.41
C LEU A 24 -16.52 -28.86 -16.92
N LYS A 25 -17.47 -28.77 -17.86
CA LYS A 25 -17.90 -27.47 -18.41
C LYS A 25 -18.82 -26.73 -17.45
N MET A 26 -19.61 -27.43 -16.64
CA MET A 26 -20.43 -26.84 -15.57
C MET A 26 -19.59 -26.33 -14.40
N THR A 27 -18.50 -27.01 -14.02
CA THR A 27 -17.64 -26.53 -12.91
C THR A 27 -16.83 -25.29 -13.27
N LYS A 28 -16.50 -25.08 -14.56
CA LYS A 28 -15.76 -23.88 -15.00
C LYS A 28 -16.60 -22.60 -15.12
N LYS A 29 -17.94 -22.68 -15.17
CA LYS A 29 -18.79 -21.50 -15.42
C LYS A 29 -19.16 -20.69 -14.15
N ASN A 30 -18.79 -21.17 -12.97
CA ASN A 30 -19.08 -20.52 -11.67
C ASN A 30 -17.85 -19.87 -11.01
N GLN A 31 -16.77 -19.66 -11.75
CA GLN A 31 -15.73 -18.72 -11.34
C GLN A 31 -15.95 -17.42 -12.10
N GLU A 32 -16.98 -16.67 -11.69
CA GLU A 32 -16.89 -15.21 -11.78
C GLU A 32 -15.58 -14.81 -11.10
N PRO A 33 -14.81 -13.85 -11.64
CA PRO A 33 -13.70 -13.27 -10.90
C PRO A 33 -14.32 -12.64 -9.66
N LYS A 34 -14.25 -13.38 -8.55
CA LYS A 34 -14.56 -12.85 -7.23
C LYS A 34 -13.52 -11.76 -7.07
N ASN A 35 -13.98 -10.52 -7.29
CA ASN A 35 -13.31 -9.30 -6.90
C ASN A 35 -13.18 -9.44 -5.38
N MET A 36 -12.17 -10.18 -4.96
CA MET A 36 -11.77 -10.33 -3.58
C MET A 36 -11.00 -9.06 -3.30
N GLU A 37 -11.77 -7.97 -3.24
CA GLU A 37 -11.35 -6.76 -2.60
C GLU A 37 -11.05 -7.18 -1.16
N GLN A 38 -9.79 -7.54 -0.95
CA GLN A 38 -9.27 -7.92 0.34
C GLN A 38 -9.50 -6.70 1.22
N ASP A 39 -10.23 -6.88 2.32
CA ASP A 39 -10.42 -5.83 3.31
C ASP A 39 -9.03 -5.49 3.87
N ILE A 40 -8.42 -4.43 3.33
CA ILE A 40 -7.09 -4.01 3.73
C ILE A 40 -7.22 -3.37 5.10
N ASN A 41 -6.56 -3.97 6.08
CA ASN A 41 -6.43 -3.35 7.39
C ASN A 41 -5.37 -2.24 7.33
N TYR A 42 -5.80 -1.04 6.93
CA TYR A 42 -4.93 0.13 6.75
C TYR A 42 -4.12 0.48 8.01
N LEU A 43 -4.74 0.37 9.20
CA LEU A 43 -4.05 0.64 10.45
C LEU A 43 -2.90 -0.34 10.69
N GLN A 44 -3.14 -1.64 10.44
CA GLN A 44 -2.10 -2.65 10.60
C GLN A 44 -0.96 -2.46 9.59
N VAL A 45 -1.27 -2.08 8.35
CA VAL A 45 -0.25 -1.76 7.35
C VAL A 45 0.57 -0.53 7.77
N LEU A 46 -0.09 0.54 8.22
CA LEU A 46 0.59 1.75 8.70
C LEU A 46 1.50 1.46 9.90
N GLN A 47 1.03 0.65 10.85
CA GLN A 47 1.82 0.22 11.99
C GLN A 47 3.07 -0.57 11.54
N SER A 48 2.90 -1.51 10.60
CA SER A 48 4.03 -2.29 10.05
C SER A 48 5.05 -1.39 9.34
N ILE A 49 4.59 -0.39 8.58
CA ILE A 49 5.47 0.61 7.95
C ILE A 49 6.24 1.39 9.02
N ALA A 50 5.56 1.87 10.07
CA ALA A 50 6.20 2.62 11.16
C ALA A 50 7.26 1.76 11.86
N GLU A 51 6.97 0.49 12.15
CA GLU A 51 7.93 -0.46 12.73
C GLU A 51 9.15 -0.64 11.83
N LYS A 52 8.95 -0.79 10.51
CA LYS A 52 10.06 -0.90 9.55
C LYS A 52 10.90 0.36 9.44
N ILE A 53 10.30 1.54 9.57
CA ILE A 53 11.05 2.80 9.63
C ILE A 53 11.88 2.85 10.93
N ALA A 54 11.35 2.37 12.05
CA ALA A 54 12.09 2.31 13.31
C ALA A 54 13.30 1.37 13.24
N ASP A 55 13.23 0.28 12.47
CA ASP A 55 14.36 -0.62 12.24
C ASP A 55 15.53 0.09 11.51
N LEU A 56 15.27 1.15 10.74
CA LEU A 56 16.30 1.90 10.02
C LEU A 56 17.24 2.70 10.93
N LYS A 57 16.90 2.90 12.21
CA LYS A 57 17.71 3.66 13.18
C LYS A 57 19.18 3.23 13.24
N VAL A 58 19.44 1.95 13.01
CA VAL A 58 20.81 1.39 13.03
C VAL A 58 21.70 2.09 12.01
N ASP A 59 21.16 2.43 10.84
CA ASP A 59 21.90 3.02 9.73
C ASP A 59 21.64 4.53 9.57
N TYR A 60 20.60 5.07 10.21
CA TYR A 60 20.10 6.42 10.03
C TYR A 60 20.01 7.13 11.39
N PRO A 61 21.08 7.81 11.86
CA PRO A 61 21.13 8.44 13.18
C PRO A 61 20.02 9.49 13.41
N GLN A 62 19.62 10.18 12.37
CA GLN A 62 18.49 11.13 12.36
C GLN A 62 17.12 10.50 12.69
N LEU A 63 17.03 9.17 12.82
CA LEU A 63 15.83 8.47 13.31
C LEU A 63 15.93 8.08 14.79
N ALA A 64 16.99 8.45 15.50
CA ALA A 64 17.25 7.99 16.88
C ALA A 64 16.01 8.14 17.79
N GLU A 65 15.27 9.24 17.64
CA GLU A 65 14.09 9.57 18.44
C GLU A 65 12.76 9.08 17.84
N PHE A 66 12.76 8.59 16.60
CA PHE A 66 11.54 8.11 15.94
C PHE A 66 10.92 6.94 16.73
N SER A 67 9.61 6.96 16.96
CA SER A 67 8.91 5.86 17.63
C SER A 67 7.60 5.60 16.93
N PRO A 68 7.28 4.34 16.55
CA PRO A 68 5.99 4.02 15.95
C PRO A 68 4.81 4.52 16.79
N ILE A 69 4.89 4.41 18.12
CA ILE A 69 3.80 4.83 19.02
C ILE A 69 3.68 6.35 19.09
N ALA A 70 4.80 7.08 19.10
CA ALA A 70 4.78 8.53 19.27
C ALA A 70 4.52 9.30 17.96
N ASN A 71 4.93 8.71 16.83
CA ASN A 71 4.93 9.37 15.53
C ASN A 71 3.82 8.87 14.60
N MET A 72 3.05 7.85 14.99
CA MET A 72 1.87 7.39 14.28
C MET A 72 0.59 7.90 14.95
N ASN A 73 -0.33 8.45 14.16
CA ASN A 73 -1.69 8.71 14.56
C ASN A 73 -2.61 7.66 13.91
N ALA A 74 -3.14 6.76 14.74
CA ALA A 74 -4.00 5.66 14.30
C ALA A 74 -5.38 6.13 13.79
N GLU A 75 -5.90 7.23 14.33
CA GLU A 75 -7.23 7.75 13.96
C GLU A 75 -7.20 8.40 12.58
N SER A 76 -6.15 9.18 12.29
CA SER A 76 -5.98 9.87 11.02
C SER A 76 -5.18 9.07 9.98
N LEU A 77 -4.68 7.88 10.35
CA LEU A 77 -3.79 7.05 9.52
C LEU A 77 -2.55 7.81 9.00
N VAL A 78 -1.84 8.48 9.91
CA VAL A 78 -0.67 9.32 9.60
C VAL A 78 0.57 8.82 10.33
N ILE A 79 1.73 8.90 9.68
CA ILE A 79 3.05 8.94 10.33
C ILE A 79 3.66 10.31 10.07
N ASN A 80 4.07 11.02 11.13
CA ASN A 80 4.71 12.33 11.03
C ASN A 80 5.93 12.39 11.96
N TYR A 81 7.06 12.81 11.42
CA TYR A 81 8.31 12.90 12.17
C TYR A 81 9.15 14.09 11.72
N GLY A 82 9.73 14.79 12.68
CA GLY A 82 10.74 15.83 12.47
C GLY A 82 11.92 15.58 13.39
N TYR A 83 13.13 15.71 12.84
CA TYR A 83 14.40 15.67 13.56
C TYR A 83 15.21 16.90 13.15
N HIS A 84 15.68 17.68 14.14
CA HIS A 84 16.38 18.95 13.92
C HIS A 84 15.67 19.83 12.88
N THR A 85 14.47 20.25 13.26
CA THR A 85 13.62 21.09 12.40
C THR A 85 13.30 22.40 13.10
N HIS A 86 13.16 23.46 12.32
CA HIS A 86 12.67 24.75 12.77
C HIS A 86 11.33 25.10 12.08
N GLN A 87 10.67 26.12 12.60
CA GLN A 87 9.46 26.64 11.98
C GLN A 87 9.79 27.22 10.60
N ALA A 88 8.99 26.89 9.58
CA ALA A 88 9.19 27.44 8.25
C ALA A 88 9.19 28.97 8.25
N GLU A 89 10.13 29.55 7.51
CA GLU A 89 10.25 31.01 7.34
C GLU A 89 9.22 31.56 6.34
N TYR A 90 8.64 30.70 5.50
CA TYR A 90 7.61 31.08 4.54
C TYR A 90 6.23 31.17 5.19
N HIS A 91 5.50 32.25 4.89
CA HIS A 91 4.15 32.49 5.39
C HIS A 91 3.10 32.26 4.30
N GLY A 92 2.09 31.42 4.59
CA GLY A 92 0.93 31.18 3.73
C GLY A 92 0.92 29.80 3.07
N GLY A 93 -0.29 29.27 2.83
CA GLY A 93 -0.51 27.94 2.27
C GLY A 93 -0.24 26.80 3.27
N TRP A 94 -0.62 25.57 2.91
CA TRP A 94 -0.43 24.39 3.77
C TRP A 94 1.05 24.14 4.13
N ALA A 95 1.98 24.47 3.21
CA ALA A 95 3.42 24.35 3.42
C ALA A 95 3.94 25.24 4.56
N SER A 96 3.24 26.30 4.94
CA SER A 96 3.62 27.10 6.13
C SER A 96 3.46 26.35 7.46
N GLY A 97 2.70 25.25 7.47
CA GLY A 97 2.59 24.33 8.61
C GLY A 97 3.62 23.19 8.57
N VAL A 98 4.40 23.06 7.49
CA VAL A 98 5.44 22.04 7.36
C VAL A 98 6.74 22.60 7.95
N PRO A 99 7.39 21.91 8.89
CA PRO A 99 8.65 22.39 9.45
C PRO A 99 9.79 22.25 8.44
N SER A 100 10.76 23.17 8.50
CA SER A 100 11.96 23.14 7.68
C SER A 100 13.05 22.34 8.39
N PRO A 101 13.72 21.38 7.74
CA PRO A 101 14.88 20.71 8.33
C PRO A 101 16.09 21.66 8.39
N ASP A 102 16.87 21.57 9.47
CA ASP A 102 18.24 22.08 9.53
C ASP A 102 19.15 21.27 8.59
N ASP A 103 20.42 21.66 8.44
CA ASP A 103 21.38 20.97 7.55
C ASP A 103 21.45 19.45 7.79
N ASP A 104 21.39 18.99 9.04
CA ASP A 104 21.40 17.57 9.42
C ASP A 104 20.00 17.03 9.75
N GLY A 105 18.97 17.86 9.57
CA GLY A 105 17.59 17.58 9.90
C GLY A 105 16.86 16.80 8.81
N ILE A 106 15.76 16.18 9.23
CA ILE A 106 14.77 15.60 8.32
C ILE A 106 13.36 15.91 8.81
N TRP A 107 12.44 16.00 7.88
CA TRP A 107 11.01 15.91 8.16
C TRP A 107 10.37 14.98 7.15
N PHE A 108 9.47 14.10 7.59
CA PHE A 108 8.64 13.32 6.68
C PHE A 108 7.23 13.13 7.20
N TYR A 109 6.33 12.96 6.25
CA TYR A 109 4.91 12.77 6.45
C TYR A 109 4.42 11.68 5.49
N ILE A 110 3.74 10.68 6.05
CA ILE A 110 3.07 9.61 5.32
C ILE A 110 1.64 9.56 5.80
N ASP A 111 0.66 9.56 4.90
CA ASP A 111 -0.74 9.43 5.27
C ASP A 111 -1.54 8.59 4.28
N PHE A 112 -2.58 7.94 4.79
CA PHE A 112 -3.57 7.22 4.00
C PHE A 112 -4.89 7.97 4.05
N HIS A 113 -5.31 8.55 2.92
CA HIS A 113 -6.49 9.38 2.84
C HIS A 113 -7.49 8.91 1.78
N ASP A 114 -8.73 9.38 1.90
CA ASP A 114 -9.76 9.14 0.91
C ASP A 114 -9.43 9.88 -0.40
N PRO A 115 -9.63 9.25 -1.58
CA PRO A 115 -9.31 9.87 -2.86
C PRO A 115 -10.05 11.18 -3.15
N ASP A 116 -11.17 11.44 -2.48
CA ASP A 116 -11.99 12.66 -2.61
C ASP A 116 -11.65 13.72 -1.54
N SER A 117 -10.60 13.51 -0.75
CA SER A 117 -10.21 14.43 0.31
C SER A 117 -9.91 15.84 -0.22
N GLN A 118 -10.42 16.84 0.50
CA GLN A 118 -10.29 18.26 0.15
C GLN A 118 -9.24 18.98 1.01
N ALA A 119 -8.41 18.25 1.77
CA ALA A 119 -7.32 18.86 2.52
C ALA A 119 -6.30 19.45 1.54
N GLN A 120 -5.81 20.67 1.80
CA GLN A 120 -4.91 21.39 0.88
C GLN A 120 -3.63 20.60 0.54
N ILE A 121 -3.15 19.76 1.46
CA ILE A 121 -2.00 18.89 1.24
C ILE A 121 -2.29 17.81 0.18
N HIS A 122 -3.51 17.28 0.10
CA HIS A 122 -3.92 16.27 -0.88
C HIS A 122 -4.28 16.86 -2.25
N THR A 123 -4.46 18.18 -2.34
CA THR A 123 -4.76 18.86 -3.62
C THR A 123 -3.49 19.32 -4.35
N GLN A 124 -2.31 19.01 -3.83
CA GLN A 124 -1.06 19.37 -4.50
C GLN A 124 -0.84 18.49 -5.72
N PRO A 125 -0.30 19.04 -6.82
CA PRO A 125 0.03 18.23 -7.99
C PRO A 125 1.15 17.25 -7.64
N GLU A 126 0.85 15.96 -7.70
CA GLU A 126 1.83 14.89 -7.58
C GLU A 126 2.29 14.43 -8.97
N ASN A 127 3.57 14.09 -9.11
CA ASN A 127 4.07 13.55 -10.37
C ASN A 127 3.46 12.19 -10.70
N ILE A 128 3.26 11.34 -9.68
CA ILE A 128 2.67 10.01 -9.81
C ILE A 128 1.96 9.70 -8.49
N ALA A 129 0.63 9.62 -8.53
CA ALA A 129 -0.15 9.33 -7.35
C ALA A 129 0.03 7.88 -6.89
N LYS A 130 0.09 7.67 -5.57
CA LYS A 130 0.28 6.35 -4.94
C LYS A 130 -0.98 5.90 -4.22
N CYS A 131 -1.25 4.59 -4.24
CA CYS A 131 -2.44 3.98 -3.67
C CYS A 131 -2.11 2.71 -2.91
N LEU A 132 -2.94 2.42 -1.91
CA LEU A 132 -3.06 1.12 -1.26
C LEU A 132 -4.55 0.78 -1.21
N GLY A 133 -4.98 -0.18 -2.04
CA GLY A 133 -6.40 -0.48 -2.21
C GLY A 133 -7.23 0.76 -2.55
N LYS A 134 -8.17 1.13 -1.68
CA LYS A 134 -9.06 2.28 -1.88
C LYS A 134 -8.51 3.61 -1.38
N LYS A 135 -7.38 3.62 -0.68
CA LYS A 135 -6.80 4.85 -0.11
C LYS A 135 -5.70 5.38 -1.03
N ARG A 136 -5.66 6.70 -1.19
CA ARG A 136 -4.48 7.39 -1.71
C ARG A 136 -3.43 7.44 -0.60
N VAL A 137 -2.16 7.40 -0.99
CA VAL A 137 -1.01 7.46 -0.08
C VAL A 137 -0.17 8.65 -0.49
N GLN A 138 -0.01 9.60 0.42
CA GLN A 138 0.89 10.72 0.21
C GLN A 138 2.15 10.48 1.06
N PHE A 139 3.31 10.62 0.41
CA PHE A 139 4.61 10.57 1.06
C PHE A 139 5.39 11.83 0.73
N LEU A 140 5.67 12.62 1.76
CA LEU A 140 6.47 13.84 1.68
C LEU A 140 7.71 13.67 2.54
N ILE A 141 8.85 14.14 2.04
CA ILE A 141 10.09 14.16 2.80
C ILE A 141 10.91 15.38 2.42
N LEU A 142 11.44 16.05 3.45
CA LEU A 142 12.41 17.12 3.36
C LEU A 142 13.66 16.66 4.09
N GLU A 143 14.82 16.84 3.46
CA GLU A 143 16.11 16.41 3.99
C GLU A 143 17.08 17.59 3.92
N GLY A 144 17.77 17.86 5.02
CA GLY A 144 18.87 18.82 5.04
C GLY A 144 20.04 18.34 4.19
N GLU A 145 20.88 19.27 3.73
CA GLU A 145 22.00 18.97 2.81
C GLU A 145 23.04 17.98 3.37
N LYS A 146 23.16 17.90 4.70
CA LYS A 146 24.08 17.01 5.43
C LYS A 146 23.39 15.78 6.01
N ALA A 147 22.06 15.69 5.92
CA ALA A 147 21.32 14.53 6.35
C ALA A 147 21.61 13.33 5.44
N LYS A 148 21.61 12.12 6.00
CA LYS A 148 21.78 10.91 5.20
C LYS A 148 20.45 10.61 4.51
N SER A 149 20.40 10.62 3.18
CA SER A 149 19.12 10.48 2.47
C SER A 149 18.36 9.19 2.83
N LEU A 150 17.11 9.37 3.27
CA LEU A 150 16.17 8.39 3.78
C LEU A 150 15.04 8.11 2.79
N SER A 151 14.74 9.06 1.89
CA SER A 151 13.65 9.00 0.90
C SER A 151 13.57 7.66 0.16
N SER A 152 14.69 7.18 -0.39
CA SER A 152 14.72 5.91 -1.13
C SER A 152 14.41 4.69 -0.25
N LYS A 153 14.84 4.69 1.01
CA LYS A 153 14.57 3.57 1.94
C LYS A 153 13.11 3.54 2.37
N ILE A 154 12.54 4.68 2.73
CA ILE A 154 11.11 4.76 3.07
C ILE A 154 10.29 4.35 1.84
N ASN A 155 10.60 4.88 0.65
CA ASN A 155 9.89 4.48 -0.57
C ASN A 155 9.95 2.97 -0.81
N THR A 156 11.09 2.32 -0.56
CA THR A 156 11.20 0.86 -0.64
C THR A 156 10.27 0.17 0.35
N ILE A 157 10.24 0.62 1.61
CA ILE A 157 9.32 0.10 2.63
C ILE A 157 7.86 0.25 2.17
N LEU A 158 7.49 1.40 1.59
CA LEU A 158 6.12 1.61 1.10
C LEU A 158 5.75 0.61 -0.01
N LEU A 159 6.63 0.44 -0.99
CA LEU A 159 6.44 -0.54 -2.09
C LEU A 159 6.31 -1.98 -1.56
N ASP A 160 7.14 -2.36 -0.59
CA ASP A 160 7.10 -3.69 0.03
C ASP A 160 5.78 -3.96 0.79
N HIS A 161 5.04 -2.90 1.15
CA HIS A 161 3.70 -2.99 1.77
C HIS A 161 2.56 -2.89 0.76
N GLY A 162 2.85 -3.00 -0.54
CA GLY A 162 1.85 -3.01 -1.60
C GLY A 162 1.36 -1.63 -2.00
N ILE A 163 2.07 -0.56 -1.63
CA ILE A 163 1.79 0.77 -2.14
C ILE A 163 2.30 0.85 -3.57
N GLU A 164 1.40 1.15 -4.50
CA GLU A 164 1.69 1.17 -5.92
C GLU A 164 1.19 2.46 -6.57
N THR A 165 1.45 2.62 -7.87
CA THR A 165 0.82 3.71 -8.63
C THR A 165 -0.69 3.47 -8.72
N CYS A 166 -1.49 4.50 -8.52
CA CYS A 166 -2.93 4.36 -8.66
C CYS A 166 -3.32 4.01 -10.11
N ASP A 167 -4.29 3.10 -10.25
CA ASP A 167 -5.00 2.87 -11.49
C ASP A 167 -6.05 4.00 -11.62
N ASP A 168 -5.76 5.02 -12.44
CA ASP A 168 -6.72 6.09 -12.75
C ASP A 168 -7.74 5.68 -13.84
#